data_AF-A0A920B7B6-F1
#
_entry.id   AF-A0A920B7B6-F1
#
_cell.length_a   1.000
_cell.length_b   1.000
_cell.length_c   1.000
_cell.angle_alpha   90.00
_cell.angle_beta   90.00
_cell.angle_gamma   90.00
#
_symmetry.space_group_name_H-M   'P 1'
#
loop_
_entity.id
_entity.type
_entity.pdbx_description
1 polymer ?
#
loop_
_entity_poly.entity_id
_entity_poly.type
_entity_poly.pdbx_seq_one_letter_code
_entity_poly.pdbx_strand_id
1 'polypeptide(L)'
;MNSLNNKEKNLYFVMIQFVRLLKDGKDISMSKRSGQYTTIKDLLSLVDNDVVRFMMVTRSSDTHFDFDLDQCLRTQTKIPFFLYNMLMPELIVLLKNLVLKTYQPKIWM
;
A
#
# COMPACT_ATOMS: atom_id res chain seq x y z
N MET A 1 -15.51 -28.59 14.38
CA MET A 1 -16.28 -27.89 13.33
C MET A 1 -17.18 -28.85 12.54
N ASN A 2 -17.42 -30.08 13.02
CA ASN A 2 -18.00 -31.18 12.23
C ASN A 2 -19.48 -31.44 12.58
N SER A 3 -20.12 -30.53 13.31
CA SER A 3 -21.50 -30.70 13.78
C SER A 3 -22.54 -30.35 12.72
N LEU A 4 -22.13 -29.63 11.67
CA LEU A 4 -22.98 -29.24 10.55
C LEU A 4 -22.56 -30.10 9.37
N ASN A 5 -23.48 -30.93 8.86
CA ASN A 5 -23.30 -31.85 7.75
C ASN A 5 -23.13 -31.13 6.39
N ASN A 6 -22.39 -30.03 6.38
CA ASN A 6 -22.09 -29.21 5.23
C ASN A 6 -20.59 -29.38 4.93
N LYS A 7 -20.29 -29.80 3.69
CA LYS A 7 -18.92 -30.10 3.26
C LYS A 7 -18.04 -28.89 3.56
N GLU A 8 -17.04 -29.09 4.42
CA GLU A 8 -16.07 -28.11 4.95
C GLU A 8 -15.29 -27.30 3.88
N LYS A 9 -15.56 -27.55 2.59
CA LYS A 9 -14.77 -27.10 1.44
C LYS A 9 -14.93 -25.62 1.07
N ASN A 10 -15.79 -24.85 1.75
CA ASN A 10 -16.07 -23.45 1.41
C ASN A 10 -15.71 -22.43 2.50
N LEU A 11 -15.00 -22.83 3.57
CA LEU A 11 -14.63 -21.92 4.64
C LEU A 11 -13.15 -21.55 4.54
N TYR A 12 -12.87 -20.27 4.26
CA TYR A 12 -11.51 -19.73 4.18
C TYR A 12 -11.28 -18.75 5.32
N PHE A 13 -10.23 -18.97 6.10
CA PHE A 13 -9.81 -18.08 7.17
C PHE A 13 -8.59 -17.30 6.74
N VAL A 14 -8.72 -15.98 6.65
CA VAL A 14 -7.59 -15.08 6.43
C VAL A 14 -7.12 -14.58 7.79
N MET A 15 -5.96 -15.07 8.22
CA MET A 15 -5.29 -14.57 9.42
C MET A 15 -4.34 -13.44 9.04
N ILE A 16 -4.46 -12.32 9.75
CA ILE A 16 -3.63 -11.13 9.54
C ILE A 16 -2.95 -10.80 10.85
N GLN A 17 -1.64 -10.59 10.80
CA GLN A 17 -0.83 -10.24 11.94
C GLN A 17 -0.98 -8.75 12.29
N PHE A 18 -0.77 -8.41 13.57
CA PHE A 18 -0.75 -7.02 13.99
C PHE A 18 0.42 -6.24 13.39
N VAL A 19 0.16 -4.98 13.08
CA VAL A 19 1.14 -4.02 12.60
C VAL A 19 1.67 -3.21 13.79
N ARG A 20 2.99 -3.07 13.88
CA ARG A 20 3.64 -2.15 14.81
C ARG A 20 3.98 -0.86 14.09
N LEU A 21 3.70 0.27 14.72
CA LEU A 21 3.93 1.58 14.12
C LEU A 21 5.22 2.16 14.71
N LEU A 22 6.22 2.40 13.87
CA LEU A 22 7.51 2.94 14.29
C LEU A 22 7.63 4.41 13.89
N LYS A 23 8.19 5.22 14.79
CA LYS A 23 8.63 6.60 14.53
C LYS A 23 9.95 6.85 15.25
N ASP A 24 10.89 7.49 14.56
CA ASP A 24 12.25 7.71 15.01
C ASP A 24 12.93 6.42 15.48
N GLY A 25 12.63 5.30 14.80
CA GLY A 25 13.11 3.96 15.14
C GLY A 25 12.54 3.38 16.44
N LYS A 26 11.52 4.01 17.05
CA LYS A 26 10.88 3.57 18.29
C LYS A 26 9.42 3.22 18.05
N ASP A 27 8.93 2.24 18.81
CA ASP A 27 7.52 1.85 18.77
C ASP A 27 6.64 2.97 19.32
N ILE A 28 5.62 3.35 18.56
CA ILE A 28 4.57 4.26 19.01
C ILE A 28 3.64 3.44 19.91
N SER A 29 4.00 3.41 21.19
CA SER A 29 3.24 2.70 22.22
C SER A 29 1.81 3.23 22.28
N MET A 30 0.85 2.35 21.97
CA MET A 30 -0.57 2.58 22.27
C MET A 30 -0.89 2.08 23.67
N SER A 31 -1.49 2.94 24.49
CA SER A 31 -1.88 2.60 25.86
C SER A 31 -3.39 2.47 25.97
N LYS A 32 -3.84 1.23 26.23
CA LYS A 32 -5.26 0.91 26.45
C LYS A 32 -5.82 1.61 27.70
N ARG A 33 -4.98 1.85 28.72
CA ARG A 33 -5.42 2.43 30.01
C ARG A 33 -5.45 3.95 30.00
N SER A 34 -4.53 4.60 29.27
CA SER A 34 -4.54 6.07 29.12
C SER A 34 -5.38 6.54 27.93
N GLY A 35 -5.90 5.60 27.11
CA GLY A 35 -6.71 5.93 25.94
C GLY A 35 -5.93 6.54 24.78
N GLN A 36 -4.59 6.46 24.80
CA GLN A 36 -3.75 6.90 23.69
C GLN A 36 -3.61 5.79 22.66
N TYR A 37 -4.19 5.99 21.47
CA TYR A 37 -4.06 5.12 20.31
C TYR A 37 -3.98 5.97 19.04
N THR A 38 -3.28 5.48 18.03
CA THR A 38 -3.22 6.10 16.71
C THR A 38 -4.35 5.52 15.86
N THR A 39 -5.20 6.38 15.31
CA THR A 39 -6.25 5.93 14.39
C THR A 39 -5.71 5.79 12.97
N ILE A 40 -6.39 5.02 12.13
CA ILE A 40 -6.09 5.00 10.68
C ILE A 40 -6.24 6.41 10.09
N LYS A 41 -7.19 7.22 10.59
CA LYS A 41 -7.36 8.60 10.13
C LYS A 41 -6.13 9.46 10.44
N ASP A 42 -5.53 9.28 11.61
CA ASP A 42 -4.29 9.98 11.99
C ASP A 42 -3.10 9.50 11.15
N LEU A 43 -3.05 8.21 10.81
CA LEU A 43 -2.03 7.67 9.92
C LEU A 43 -2.15 8.26 8.49
N LEU A 44 -3.37 8.28 7.95
CA LEU A 44 -3.66 8.77 6.60
C LEU A 44 -3.57 10.30 6.46
N SER A 45 -3.58 11.05 7.57
CA SER A 45 -3.30 12.49 7.54
C SER A 45 -1.80 12.80 7.50
N LEU A 46 -0.96 11.83 7.88
CA LEU A 46 0.50 11.95 7.89
C LEU A 46 1.16 11.39 6.63
N VAL A 47 0.66 10.25 6.14
CA VAL A 47 1.25 9.51 5.02
C VAL A 47 0.24 9.37 3.90
N ASP A 48 0.71 9.47 2.66
CA ASP A 48 -0.11 9.24 1.47
C ASP A 48 -0.75 7.84 1.50
N ASN A 49 -2.04 7.77 1.18
CA ASN A 49 -2.84 6.56 1.25
C ASN A 49 -2.24 5.44 0.38
N ASP A 50 -1.75 5.78 -0.80
CA ASP A 50 -1.24 4.78 -1.73
C ASP A 50 0.09 4.19 -1.24
N VAL A 51 0.91 4.99 -0.55
CA VAL A 51 2.12 4.49 0.13
C VAL A 51 1.73 3.49 1.22
N VAL A 52 0.75 3.83 2.07
CA VAL A 52 0.28 2.94 3.14
C VAL A 52 -0.19 1.61 2.58
N ARG A 53 -1.05 1.63 1.54
CA ARG A 53 -1.55 0.42 0.88
C ARG A 53 -0.43 -0.40 0.26
N PHE A 54 0.48 0.25 -0.45
CA PHE A 54 1.61 -0.42 -1.09
C PHE A 54 2.48 -1.14 -0.06
N MET A 55 2.79 -0.48 1.06
CA MET A 55 3.60 -1.07 2.12
C MET A 55 2.90 -2.25 2.80
N MET A 56 1.59 -2.18 3.02
CA MET A 56 0.83 -3.28 3.60
C MET A 56 0.72 -4.50 2.67
N VAL A 57 0.50 -4.30 1.37
CA VAL A 57 0.28 -5.40 0.41
C VAL A 57 1.59 -6.05 -0.05
N THR A 58 2.72 -5.33 0.01
CA THR A 58 4.03 -5.89 -0.34
C THR A 58 4.59 -6.88 0.69
N ARG A 59 3.88 -7.11 1.80
CA ARG A 59 4.24 -8.05 2.86
C ARG A 59 3.18 -9.13 2.99
N SER A 60 3.62 -10.32 3.40
CA SER A 60 2.69 -11.41 3.67
C SER A 60 1.86 -11.10 4.92
N SER A 61 0.56 -11.37 4.86
CA SER A 61 -0.37 -10.99 5.94
C SER A 61 -0.13 -11.74 7.26
N ASP A 62 0.55 -12.88 7.21
CA ASP A 62 0.88 -13.75 8.35
C ASP A 62 2.23 -13.41 9.01
N THR A 63 2.94 -12.40 8.50
CA THR A 63 4.24 -11.98 9.05
C THR A 63 4.12 -10.73 9.92
N HIS A 64 5.00 -10.62 10.93
CA HIS A 64 5.09 -9.40 11.73
C HIS A 64 5.50 -8.24 10.82
N PHE A 65 4.76 -7.13 10.92
CA PHE A 65 4.97 -5.98 10.06
C PHE A 65 5.25 -4.72 10.89
N ASP A 66 6.43 -4.15 10.67
CA ASP A 66 6.85 -2.88 11.24
C ASP A 66 6.65 -1.78 10.21
N PHE A 67 5.65 -0.93 10.45
CA PHE A 67 5.36 0.22 9.62
C PHE A 67 6.19 1.41 10.11
N ASP A 68 7.27 1.72 9.41
CA ASP A 68 8.14 2.87 9.70
C ASP A 68 7.59 4.14 9.06
N LEU A 69 7.10 5.07 9.89
CA LEU A 69 6.56 6.36 9.45
C LEU A 69 7.61 7.23 8.79
N ASP A 70 8.83 7.26 9.32
CA ASP A 70 9.86 8.15 8.81
C ASP A 70 10.37 7.68 7.45
N GLN A 71 10.39 6.36 7.23
CA GLN A 71 10.67 5.80 5.91
C GLN A 71 9.61 6.22 4.89
N CYS A 72 8.33 6.22 5.29
CA CYS A 72 7.23 6.62 4.41
C CYS A 72 7.20 8.13 4.12
N LEU A 73 7.59 8.96 5.09
CA LEU A 73 7.61 10.42 4.98
C LEU A 73 8.82 10.93 4.18
N ARG A 74 9.95 10.25 4.27
CA ARG A 74 11.13 10.56 3.46
C ARG A 74 10.89 9.96 2.09
N THR A 75 10.29 10.71 1.16
CA THR A 75 10.11 10.34 -0.26
C THR A 75 11.43 9.91 -0.88
N GLN A 76 11.81 8.64 -0.70
CA GLN A 76 13.10 8.07 -1.06
C GLN A 76 12.89 7.02 -2.13
N THR A 77 13.83 6.92 -3.06
CA THR A 77 13.89 5.87 -4.09
C THR A 77 13.93 4.44 -3.55
N LYS A 78 14.11 4.26 -2.23
CA LYS A 78 14.11 2.95 -1.57
C LYS A 78 12.74 2.29 -1.49
N ILE A 79 11.64 3.05 -1.48
CA ILE A 79 10.29 2.46 -1.59
C ILE A 79 9.94 2.41 -3.08
N PRO A 80 9.74 1.21 -3.68
CA PRO A 80 9.47 1.09 -5.12
C PRO A 80 8.27 1.91 -5.61
N PHE A 81 7.28 2.16 -4.73
CA PHE A 81 6.14 3.03 -5.00
C PHE A 81 6.55 4.43 -5.48
N PHE A 82 7.54 5.05 -4.83
CA PHE A 82 7.98 6.39 -5.21
C PHE A 82 8.71 6.39 -6.57
N LEU A 83 9.51 5.35 -6.84
CA LEU A 83 10.15 5.18 -8.15
C LEU A 83 9.09 5.01 -9.25
N TYR A 84 8.08 4.16 -9.02
CA TYR A 84 6.97 3.96 -9.94
C TYR A 84 6.22 5.27 -10.21
N ASN A 85 5.84 6.02 -9.17
CA ASN A 85 5.12 7.29 -9.32
C ASN A 85 5.95 8.37 -10.01
N MET A 86 7.28 8.36 -9.84
CA MET A 86 8.17 9.29 -10.54
C MET A 86 8.29 8.96 -12.04
N LEU A 87 8.39 7.68 -12.41
CA LEU A 87 8.63 7.25 -13.80
C LEU A 87 7.36 7.16 -14.65
N MET A 88 6.22 6.77 -14.05
CA MET A 88 4.98 6.55 -14.80
C MET A 88 4.50 7.76 -15.62
N PRO A 89 4.55 9.01 -15.11
CA PRO A 89 4.16 10.17 -15.89
C PRO A 89 4.99 10.36 -17.16
N GLU A 90 6.32 10.20 -17.07
CA GLU A 90 7.24 10.32 -18.21
C GLU A 90 6.96 9.24 -19.26
N LEU A 91 6.76 7.99 -18.81
CA LEU A 91 6.40 6.88 -19.70
C LEU A 91 5.08 7.15 -20.42
N ILE A 92 4.05 7.62 -19.72
CA ILE A 92 2.75 7.95 -20.31
C ILE A 92 2.90 9.06 -21.37
N VAL A 93 3.67 10.10 -21.10
CA VAL A 93 3.92 11.19 -22.05
C VAL A 93 4.66 10.67 -23.28
N LEU A 94 5.69 9.85 -23.10
CA LEU A 94 6.44 9.24 -24.20
C LEU A 94 5.53 8.37 -25.08
N LEU A 95 4.72 7.49 -24.47
CA LEU A 95 3.78 6.62 -25.19
C LEU A 95 2.74 7.43 -25.97
N LYS A 96 2.18 8.49 -25.38
CA LYS A 96 1.26 9.41 -26.08
C LYS A 96 1.91 10.04 -27.31
N ASN A 97 3.14 10.53 -27.18
CA ASN A 97 3.88 11.15 -28.29
C ASN A 97 4.18 10.15 -29.41
N LEU A 98 4.54 8.90 -29.07
CA LEU A 98 4.79 7.85 -30.05
C LEU A 98 3.51 7.45 -30.80
N VAL A 99 2.39 7.26 -30.09
CA VAL A 99 1.10 6.92 -30.70
C VAL A 99 0.66 8.02 -31.67
N LEU A 100 0.74 9.29 -31.27
CA LEU A 100 0.36 10.42 -32.12
C LEU A 100 1.25 10.59 -33.36
N LYS A 101 2.55 10.29 -33.27
CA LYS A 101 3.45 10.35 -34.43
C LYS A 101 3.22 9.20 -35.44
N THR A 102 2.76 8.05 -34.96
CA THR A 102 2.55 6.86 -35.81
C THR A 102 1.14 6.81 -36.40
N TYR A 103 0.20 7.61 -35.87
CA TYR A 103 -1.18 7.67 -36.34
C TYR A 103 -1.32 8.60 -37.55
N GLN A 104 -1.40 8.04 -38.75
CA GLN A 104 -1.83 8.74 -39.96
C GLN A 104 -3.36 8.57 -40.08
N PRO A 105 -4.18 9.61 -39.86
CA PRO A 105 -5.61 9.49 -40.08
C PRO A 105 -5.86 9.21 -41.56
N LYS A 106 -6.48 8.07 -41.89
CA LYS A 106 -7.07 7.86 -43.21
C LYS A 106 -8.24 8.84 -43.34
N ILE A 107 -7.99 9.96 -44.00
CA ILE A 107 -9.05 10.84 -44.49
C ILE A 107 -9.69 10.10 -45.66
N TRP A 108 -10.91 9.60 -45.48
CA TRP A 108 -11.70 9.08 -46.58
C TRP A 108 -12.36 10.28 -47.28
N MET A 109 -11.96 10.53 -48.53
CA MET A 109 -12.66 11.40 -49.49
C MET A 109 -13.74 10.60 -50.20
#